data_AF-A0A255ZNM9-F1
#
_entry.id   AF-A0A255ZNM9-F1
#
_cell.length_a   1.000
_cell.length_b   1.000
_cell.length_c   1.000
_cell.angle_alpha   90.00
_cell.angle_beta   90.00
_cell.angle_gamma   90.00
#
_symmetry.space_group_name_H-M   'P 1'
#
loop_
_entity.id
_entity.type
_entity.pdbx_description
1 polymer ?
#
loop_
_entity_poly.entity_id
_entity_poly.type
_entity_poly.pdbx_seq_one_letter_code
_entity_poly.pdbx_strand_id
1 'polypeptide(L)'
;MLLVLPVRCGTIKPKKNDLEVIDKLSELAENYPTRGFDEYYNKIRREGLQWNRKRVLRVYRNMKLKLRRKHKKRIITRVKTPLETPQMLNECWSMDFMSDVLTDGRKVRVFNVIDDCNREALAIDAGLNYPARQVVETLEQLEQEVGLPQYIRCDNGPEFISKTFTNWCQSKHIEIKYTQPGKPMQTVTWNDSTDSIAKTFWMHTILMISTN
;
A
#
# COMPACT_ATOMS: atom_id res chain seq x y z
N MET A 1 -67.06 -28.38 25.39
CA MET A 1 -65.89 -29.26 25.59
C MET A 1 -64.66 -28.52 25.08
N LEU A 2 -63.90 -27.87 25.97
CA LEU A 2 -62.63 -27.20 25.64
C LEU A 2 -61.53 -27.89 26.46
N LEU A 3 -60.62 -28.56 25.76
CA LEU A 3 -59.46 -29.24 26.33
C LEU A 3 -58.38 -28.20 26.67
N VAL A 4 -58.09 -28.03 27.96
CA VAL A 4 -56.90 -27.29 28.41
C VAL A 4 -55.72 -28.25 28.38
N LEU A 5 -54.79 -28.07 27.43
CA LEU A 5 -53.53 -28.80 27.39
C LEU A 5 -52.58 -28.27 28.48
N PRO A 6 -51.84 -29.15 29.20
CA PRO A 6 -50.92 -28.72 30.23
C PRO A 6 -49.68 -28.05 29.65
N VAL A 7 -49.33 -26.89 30.18
CA VAL A 7 -48.11 -26.14 29.86
C VAL A 7 -46.90 -26.97 30.28
N ARG A 8 -46.03 -27.33 29.33
CA ARG A 8 -44.78 -28.04 29.60
C ARG A 8 -43.86 -27.15 30.45
N CYS A 9 -43.63 -27.55 31.70
CA CYS A 9 -42.64 -26.94 32.58
C CYS A 9 -41.24 -27.17 31.99
N GLY A 10 -40.62 -26.12 31.47
CA GLY A 10 -39.24 -26.15 30.99
C GLY A 10 -38.26 -26.29 32.16
N THR A 11 -37.47 -27.37 32.17
CA THR A 11 -36.40 -27.59 33.14
C THR A 11 -35.36 -26.45 33.10
N ILE A 12 -35.25 -25.69 34.19
CA ILE A 12 -34.19 -24.69 34.41
C ILE A 12 -32.87 -25.45 34.59
N LYS A 13 -31.97 -25.37 33.61
CA LYS A 13 -30.62 -25.96 33.73
C LYS A 13 -29.80 -25.18 34.77
N PRO A 14 -29.04 -25.85 35.66
CA PRO A 14 -28.24 -25.16 36.68
C PRO A 14 -27.22 -24.21 36.04
N LYS A 15 -27.03 -23.04 36.66
CA LYS A 15 -26.06 -22.01 36.25
C LYS A 15 -24.66 -22.64 36.27
N LYS A 16 -24.06 -22.87 35.10
CA LYS A 16 -22.68 -23.38 35.01
C LYS A 16 -21.76 -22.37 35.70
N ASN A 17 -20.95 -22.84 36.66
CA ASN A 17 -19.96 -22.03 37.33
C ASN A 17 -18.94 -21.52 36.29
N ASP A 18 -18.96 -20.23 36.00
CA ASP A 18 -18.07 -19.61 35.02
C ASP A 18 -16.85 -18.94 35.68
N LEU A 19 -16.69 -19.04 37.01
CA LEU A 19 -15.64 -18.37 37.79
C LEU A 19 -14.23 -18.68 37.29
N GLU A 20 -13.89 -19.97 37.11
CA GLU A 20 -12.56 -20.38 36.61
C GLU A 20 -12.22 -19.77 35.25
N VAL A 21 -13.24 -19.61 34.38
CA VAL A 21 -13.05 -19.04 33.05
C VAL A 21 -12.90 -17.52 33.15
N ILE A 22 -13.60 -16.88 34.10
CA ILE A 22 -13.50 -15.44 34.37
C ILE A 22 -12.11 -15.11 34.90
N ASP A 23 -11.62 -15.86 35.89
CA ASP A 23 -10.32 -15.62 36.51
C ASP A 23 -9.20 -15.77 35.50
N LYS A 24 -9.22 -16.86 34.71
CA LYS A 24 -8.21 -17.08 33.66
C LYS A 24 -8.24 -16.02 32.56
N LEU A 25 -9.43 -15.59 32.13
CA LEU A 25 -9.54 -14.53 31.14
C LEU A 25 -9.11 -13.16 31.70
N SER A 26 -9.27 -12.93 33.00
CA SER A 26 -8.80 -11.71 33.68
C SER A 26 -7.27 -11.70 33.75
N GLU A 27 -6.65 -12.81 34.17
CA GLU A 27 -5.20 -13.00 34.17
C GLU A 27 -4.59 -12.77 32.76
N LEU A 28 -5.19 -13.33 31.72
CA LEU A 28 -4.74 -13.14 30.35
C LEU A 28 -4.95 -11.71 29.86
N ALA A 29 -6.00 -11.03 30.31
CA ALA A 29 -6.25 -9.62 29.99
C ALA A 29 -5.24 -8.67 30.63
N GLU A 30 -4.79 -8.96 31.85
CA GLU A 30 -3.73 -8.21 32.53
C GLU A 30 -2.36 -8.44 31.88
N ASN A 31 -2.02 -9.69 31.57
CA ASN A 31 -0.72 -10.04 30.99
C ASN A 31 -0.59 -9.65 29.51
N TYR A 32 -1.70 -9.63 28.75
CA TYR A 32 -1.69 -9.42 27.31
C TYR A 32 -2.79 -8.45 26.82
N PRO A 33 -2.79 -7.18 27.28
CA PRO A 33 -3.91 -6.26 27.10
C PRO A 33 -4.22 -5.88 25.65
N THR A 34 -3.36 -6.21 24.69
CA THR A 34 -3.54 -5.91 23.25
C THR A 34 -4.01 -7.11 22.42
N ARG A 35 -4.24 -8.27 23.04
CA ARG A 35 -4.57 -9.52 22.35
C ARG A 35 -6.07 -9.84 22.40
N GLY A 36 -6.54 -10.52 21.35
CA GLY A 36 -7.95 -10.87 21.16
C GLY A 36 -8.30 -12.28 21.64
N PHE A 37 -9.59 -12.62 21.52
CA PHE A 37 -10.14 -13.91 21.96
C PHE A 37 -9.39 -15.14 21.43
N ASP A 38 -9.05 -15.19 20.14
CA ASP A 38 -8.42 -16.38 19.55
C ASP A 38 -7.02 -16.62 20.13
N GLU A 39 -6.28 -15.56 20.45
CA GLU A 39 -4.97 -15.66 21.10
C GLU A 39 -5.09 -16.20 22.54
N TYR A 40 -6.08 -15.69 23.29
CA TYR A 40 -6.37 -16.19 24.64
C TYR A 40 -6.82 -17.64 24.62
N TYR A 41 -7.69 -18.02 23.69
CA TYR A 41 -8.14 -19.40 23.56
C TYR A 41 -6.98 -20.34 23.21
N ASN A 42 -6.07 -19.93 22.31
CA ASN A 42 -4.89 -20.72 21.98
C ASN A 42 -3.93 -20.89 23.16
N LYS A 43 -3.79 -19.87 24.04
CA LYS A 43 -3.01 -19.99 25.28
C LYS A 43 -3.66 -20.96 26.27
N ILE A 44 -4.96 -20.84 26.50
CA ILE A 44 -5.74 -21.77 27.33
C ILE A 44 -5.57 -23.22 26.84
N ARG A 45 -5.58 -23.44 25.52
CA ARG A 45 -5.37 -24.77 24.92
C ARG A 45 -3.95 -25.30 25.10
N ARG A 46 -2.93 -24.44 25.03
CA ARG A 46 -1.52 -24.81 25.28
C ARG A 46 -1.25 -25.15 26.75
N GLU A 47 -1.97 -24.52 27.67
CA GLU A 47 -1.95 -24.85 29.10
C GLU A 47 -2.71 -26.16 29.43
N GLY A 48 -3.26 -26.85 28.43
CA GLY A 48 -3.94 -28.13 28.60
C GLY A 48 -5.41 -28.03 28.99
N LEU A 49 -5.95 -26.82 29.21
CA LEU A 49 -7.34 -26.62 29.61
C LEU A 49 -8.30 -26.92 28.45
N GLN A 50 -9.05 -28.02 28.58
CA GLN A 50 -9.97 -28.53 27.54
C GLN A 50 -11.35 -27.86 27.57
N TRP A 51 -11.43 -26.55 27.85
CA TRP A 51 -12.71 -25.86 27.93
C TRP A 51 -13.37 -25.69 26.56
N ASN A 52 -14.71 -25.85 26.53
CA ASN A 52 -15.47 -25.67 25.30
C ASN A 52 -15.37 -24.22 24.80
N ARG A 53 -14.91 -24.03 23.55
CA ARG A 53 -14.79 -22.72 22.89
C ARG A 53 -16.04 -21.85 23.02
N LYS A 54 -17.25 -22.42 22.91
CA LYS A 54 -18.52 -21.69 23.04
C LYS A 54 -18.72 -21.11 24.45
N ARG A 55 -18.30 -21.84 25.49
CA ARG A 55 -18.35 -21.38 26.89
C ARG A 55 -17.37 -20.23 27.10
N VAL A 56 -16.11 -20.41 26.70
CA VAL A 56 -15.08 -19.36 26.84
C VAL A 56 -15.46 -18.09 26.07
N LEU A 57 -15.99 -18.25 24.85
CA LEU A 57 -16.46 -17.12 24.05
C LEU A 57 -17.64 -16.39 24.69
N ARG A 58 -18.57 -17.12 25.33
CA ARG A 58 -19.69 -16.50 26.07
C ARG A 58 -19.17 -15.66 27.22
N VAL A 59 -18.27 -16.22 28.04
CA VAL A 59 -17.69 -15.52 29.19
C VAL A 59 -16.88 -14.31 28.75
N TYR A 60 -16.01 -14.44 27.76
CA TYR A 60 -15.24 -13.34 27.16
C TYR A 60 -16.13 -12.18 26.67
N ARG A 61 -17.25 -12.49 26.02
CA ARG A 61 -18.24 -11.49 25.58
C ARG A 61 -18.96 -10.83 26.76
N ASN A 62 -19.30 -11.60 27.80
CA ASN A 62 -19.94 -11.09 29.02
C ASN A 62 -19.00 -10.16 29.81
N MET A 63 -17.70 -10.46 29.85
CA MET A 63 -16.68 -9.62 30.47
C MET A 63 -16.38 -8.34 29.68
N LYS A 64 -17.01 -8.14 28.50
CA LYS A 64 -16.82 -6.96 27.63
C LYS A 64 -15.36 -6.68 27.27
N LEU A 65 -14.48 -7.69 27.27
CA LEU A 65 -13.05 -7.60 26.93
C LEU A 65 -12.77 -7.36 25.43
N LYS A 66 -13.74 -6.84 24.68
CA LYS A 66 -13.57 -6.59 23.26
C LYS A 66 -12.65 -5.39 23.07
N LEU A 67 -11.48 -5.63 22.52
CA LEU A 67 -10.59 -4.57 22.07
C LEU A 67 -11.32 -3.65 21.09
N ARG A 68 -11.22 -2.35 21.34
CA ARG A 68 -11.69 -1.34 20.38
C ARG A 68 -10.94 -1.56 19.06
N ARG A 69 -11.68 -1.87 17.99
CA ARG A 69 -11.09 -1.97 16.64
C ARG A 69 -10.40 -0.64 16.33
N LYS A 70 -9.08 -0.67 16.08
CA LYS A 70 -8.37 0.50 15.57
C LYS A 70 -8.97 0.83 14.20
N HIS A 71 -9.76 1.89 14.13
CA HIS A 71 -10.20 2.40 12.84
C HIS A 71 -8.97 2.94 12.10
N LYS A 72 -8.82 2.59 10.81
CA LYS A 72 -7.87 3.28 9.95
C LYS A 72 -8.20 4.78 10.05
N LYS A 73 -7.21 5.61 10.39
CA LYS A 73 -7.40 7.06 10.40
C LYS A 73 -7.94 7.45 9.03
N ARG A 74 -9.09 8.12 8.97
CA ARG A 74 -9.61 8.67 7.73
C ARG A 74 -8.60 9.72 7.28
N ILE A 75 -7.90 9.47 6.18
CA ILE A 75 -7.07 10.50 5.56
C ILE A 75 -8.07 11.56 5.09
N ILE A 76 -7.91 12.79 5.57
CA ILE A 76 -8.76 13.91 5.17
C ILE A 76 -8.66 14.02 3.65
N THR A 77 -9.78 13.91 2.95
CA THR A 77 -9.86 14.20 1.51
C THR A 77 -9.58 15.69 1.35
N ARG A 78 -8.31 16.04 1.10
CA ARG A 78 -7.91 17.42 0.84
C ARG A 78 -8.41 17.81 -0.55
N VAL A 79 -8.82 19.07 -0.70
CA VAL A 79 -9.19 19.65 -1.99
C VAL A 79 -8.02 19.44 -2.95
N LYS A 80 -8.22 18.62 -3.99
CA LYS A 80 -7.22 18.43 -5.05
C LYS A 80 -7.05 19.76 -5.75
N THR A 81 -5.97 20.49 -5.45
CA THR A 81 -5.58 21.63 -6.27
C THR A 81 -5.17 21.07 -7.62
N PRO A 82 -5.79 21.48 -8.74
CA PRO A 82 -5.33 21.04 -10.05
C PRO A 82 -3.89 21.50 -10.22
N LEU A 83 -3.01 20.55 -10.52
CA LEU A 83 -1.65 20.85 -10.95
C LEU A 83 -1.77 21.53 -12.31
N GLU A 84 -1.09 22.67 -12.48
CA GLU A 84 -1.00 23.32 -13.77
C GLU A 84 -0.38 22.34 -14.77
N THR A 85 -1.16 21.93 -15.76
CA THR A 85 -0.65 21.20 -16.91
C THR A 85 0.07 22.19 -17.82
N PRO A 86 1.31 21.89 -18.22
CA PRO A 86 2.04 22.72 -19.17
C PRO A 86 1.26 22.80 -20.49
N GLN A 87 1.42 23.91 -21.18
CA GLN A 87 0.70 24.17 -22.44
C GLN A 87 1.55 23.82 -23.66
N MET A 88 2.86 23.66 -23.47
CA MET A 88 3.81 23.36 -24.54
C MET A 88 4.42 21.97 -24.35
N LEU A 89 4.65 21.28 -25.47
CA LEU A 89 5.46 20.06 -25.50
C LEU A 89 6.87 20.36 -24.98
N ASN A 90 7.46 19.39 -24.30
CA ASN A 90 8.77 19.48 -23.66
C ASN A 90 8.91 20.67 -22.71
N GLU A 91 7.82 21.15 -22.12
CA GLU A 91 7.92 22.14 -21.04
C GLU A 91 8.27 21.45 -19.72
N CYS A 92 7.52 20.39 -19.38
CA CYS A 92 7.73 19.59 -18.18
C CYS A 92 7.82 18.12 -18.55
N TRP A 93 8.94 17.50 -18.17
CA TRP A 93 9.02 16.05 -18.12
C TRP A 93 8.82 15.56 -16.70
N SER A 94 8.08 14.48 -16.63
CA SER A 94 7.67 13.83 -15.43
C SER A 94 8.37 12.47 -15.41
N MET A 95 9.29 12.27 -14.46
CA MET A 95 10.01 11.00 -14.29
C MET A 95 9.65 10.26 -13.00
N ASP A 96 9.54 8.93 -13.07
CA ASP A 96 9.25 8.07 -11.92
C ASP A 96 9.85 6.67 -12.06
N PHE A 97 10.06 6.00 -10.91
CA PHE A 97 10.45 4.60 -10.83
C PHE A 97 9.31 3.74 -10.29
N MET A 98 8.96 2.71 -11.05
CA MET A 98 8.19 1.59 -10.52
C MET A 98 9.13 0.45 -10.16
N SER A 99 8.79 -0.31 -9.12
CA SER A 99 9.54 -1.50 -8.70
C SER A 99 8.60 -2.67 -8.51
N ASP A 100 9.03 -3.85 -8.92
CA ASP A 100 8.31 -5.10 -8.71
C ASP A 100 9.27 -6.28 -8.52
N VAL A 101 8.71 -7.46 -8.34
CA VAL A 101 9.44 -8.71 -8.09
C VAL A 101 9.01 -9.77 -9.10
N LEU A 102 9.98 -10.32 -9.81
CA LEU A 102 9.78 -11.43 -10.74
C LEU A 102 9.43 -12.72 -9.98
N THR A 103 8.94 -13.72 -10.71
CA THR A 103 8.55 -15.03 -10.15
C THR A 103 9.69 -15.75 -9.44
N ASP A 104 10.93 -15.48 -9.82
CA ASP A 104 12.15 -16.03 -9.19
C ASP A 104 12.66 -15.20 -8.00
N GLY A 105 11.94 -14.15 -7.60
CA GLY A 105 12.26 -13.30 -6.46
C GLY A 105 13.24 -12.15 -6.77
N ARG A 106 13.74 -12.02 -8.00
CA ARG A 106 14.57 -10.86 -8.39
C ARG A 106 13.71 -9.61 -8.47
N LYS A 107 14.24 -8.49 -7.98
CA LYS A 107 13.60 -7.18 -8.12
C LYS A 107 13.87 -6.62 -9.51
N VAL A 108 12.83 -6.06 -10.12
CA VAL A 108 12.92 -5.29 -11.37
C VAL A 108 12.50 -3.86 -11.08
N ARG A 109 13.16 -2.90 -11.72
CA ARG A 109 12.81 -1.48 -11.71
C ARG A 109 12.48 -1.04 -13.13
N VAL A 110 11.49 -0.19 -13.24
CA VAL A 110 11.06 0.40 -14.51
C VAL A 110 11.16 1.92 -14.36
N PHE A 111 12.02 2.52 -15.17
CA PHE A 111 12.15 3.96 -15.31
C PHE A 111 11.15 4.46 -16.35
N ASN A 112 10.35 5.45 -15.97
CA ASN A 112 9.35 6.05 -16.86
C ASN A 112 9.63 7.54 -17.02
N VAL A 113 9.54 8.04 -18.24
CA VAL A 113 9.60 9.47 -18.59
C VAL A 113 8.36 9.81 -19.41
N ILE A 114 7.63 10.83 -18.99
CA ILE A 114 6.37 11.27 -19.61
C ILE A 114 6.41 12.77 -19.83
N ASP A 115 5.87 13.22 -20.96
CA ASP A 115 5.59 14.63 -21.20
C ASP A 115 4.23 15.01 -20.54
N ASP A 116 4.24 16.02 -19.68
CA ASP A 116 3.04 16.43 -18.94
C ASP A 116 1.97 17.13 -19.79
N CYS A 117 2.33 17.70 -20.94
CA CYS A 117 1.43 18.41 -21.86
C CYS A 117 0.54 17.43 -22.63
N ASN A 118 1.14 16.46 -23.33
CA ASN A 118 0.40 15.51 -24.17
C ASN A 118 0.19 14.13 -23.53
N ARG A 119 0.81 13.85 -22.37
CA ARG A 119 0.77 12.56 -21.67
C ARG A 119 1.38 11.40 -22.44
N GLU A 120 2.27 11.70 -23.37
CA GLU A 120 3.04 10.70 -24.09
C GLU A 120 4.14 10.13 -23.20
N ALA A 121 4.30 8.81 -23.22
CA ALA A 121 5.41 8.14 -22.58
C ALA A 121 6.63 8.21 -23.50
N LEU A 122 7.56 9.10 -23.18
CA LEU A 122 8.79 9.32 -23.94
C LEU A 122 9.75 8.14 -23.78
N ALA A 123 9.87 7.59 -22.57
CA ALA A 123 10.68 6.41 -22.32
C ALA A 123 10.06 5.50 -21.26
N ILE A 124 10.18 4.19 -21.47
CA ILE A 124 9.88 3.14 -20.50
C ILE A 124 11.02 2.13 -20.58
N ASP A 125 11.94 2.17 -19.61
CA ASP A 125 13.11 1.31 -19.59
C ASP A 125 13.12 0.42 -18.34
N ALA A 126 13.29 -0.88 -18.51
CA ALA A 126 13.20 -1.87 -17.45
C ALA A 126 14.55 -2.55 -17.21
N GLY A 127 14.98 -2.62 -15.94
CA GLY A 127 16.25 -3.22 -15.55
C GLY A 127 16.21 -3.86 -14.17
N LEU A 128 17.13 -4.78 -13.91
CA LEU A 128 17.33 -5.36 -12.56
C LEU A 128 17.93 -4.33 -11.59
N ASN A 129 18.72 -3.40 -12.13
CA ASN A 129 19.21 -2.21 -11.47
C ASN A 129 19.00 -1.01 -12.40
N TYR A 130 19.02 0.19 -11.84
CA TYR A 130 18.87 1.42 -12.62
C TYR A 130 19.65 2.57 -11.95
N PRO A 131 20.97 2.63 -12.13
CA PRO A 131 21.78 3.68 -11.53
C PRO A 131 21.54 5.04 -12.21
N ALA A 132 21.89 6.13 -11.52
CA ALA A 132 21.75 7.48 -12.07
C ALA A 132 22.47 7.70 -13.42
N ARG A 133 23.56 6.97 -13.68
CA ARG A 133 24.23 7.00 -14.98
C ARG A 133 23.30 6.56 -16.11
N GLN A 134 22.54 5.49 -15.89
CA GLN A 134 21.60 4.96 -16.87
C GLN A 134 20.41 5.91 -17.08
N VAL A 135 19.95 6.58 -16.01
CA VAL A 135 18.97 7.68 -16.14
C VAL A 135 19.46 8.74 -17.11
N VAL A 136 20.70 9.21 -16.95
CA VAL A 136 21.28 10.22 -17.84
C VAL A 136 21.39 9.71 -19.26
N GLU A 137 21.83 8.46 -19.48
CA GLU A 137 21.92 7.86 -20.83
C GLU A 137 20.56 7.84 -21.55
N THR A 138 19.48 7.46 -20.86
CA THR A 138 18.13 7.50 -21.42
C THR A 138 17.69 8.91 -21.75
N LEU A 139 18.01 9.90 -20.90
CA LEU A 139 17.66 11.30 -21.16
C LEU A 139 18.48 11.91 -22.30
N GLU A 140 19.73 11.50 -22.48
CA GLU A 140 20.57 11.90 -23.62
C GLU A 140 20.04 11.32 -24.94
N GLN A 141 19.45 10.12 -24.93
CA GLN A 141 18.76 9.57 -26.09
C GLN A 141 17.51 10.40 -26.42
N LEU A 142 16.68 10.69 -25.41
CA LEU A 142 15.49 11.52 -25.59
C LEU A 142 15.83 12.94 -26.07
N GLU A 143 16.95 13.52 -25.62
CA GLU A 143 17.45 14.79 -26.12
C GLU A 143 17.60 14.79 -27.66
N GLN A 144 18.10 13.68 -28.23
CA GLN A 144 18.26 13.58 -29.69
C GLN A 144 16.94 13.37 -30.43
N GLU A 145 15.98 12.70 -29.80
CA GLU A 145 14.71 12.32 -30.45
C GLU A 145 13.65 13.43 -30.38
N VAL A 146 13.47 14.01 -29.20
CA VAL A 146 12.37 14.94 -28.89
C VAL A 146 12.85 16.30 -28.40
N GLY A 147 14.13 16.44 -28.05
CA GLY A 147 14.71 17.66 -27.49
C GLY A 147 14.76 17.64 -25.96
N LEU A 148 14.94 18.82 -25.34
CA LEU A 148 15.12 18.97 -23.90
C LEU A 148 13.90 19.57 -23.23
N PRO A 149 13.57 19.14 -21.99
CA PRO A 149 12.55 19.80 -21.18
C PRO A 149 13.06 21.13 -20.61
N GLN A 150 12.15 22.07 -20.32
CA GLN A 150 12.52 23.24 -19.52
C GLN A 150 12.77 22.87 -18.05
N TYR A 151 11.93 21.99 -17.51
CA TYR A 151 12.11 21.46 -16.16
C TYR A 151 11.64 20.01 -16.03
N ILE A 152 12.23 19.34 -15.05
CA ILE A 152 11.94 17.94 -14.74
C ILE A 152 11.30 17.85 -13.37
N ARG A 153 10.21 17.10 -13.27
CA ARG A 153 9.55 16.74 -12.02
C ARG A 153 9.88 15.29 -11.67
N CYS A 154 10.42 15.10 -10.47
CA CYS A 154 10.76 13.77 -9.96
C CYS A 154 10.58 13.70 -8.43
N ASP A 155 10.70 12.49 -7.88
CA ASP A 155 10.73 12.28 -6.44
C ASP A 155 12.14 12.49 -5.87
N ASN A 156 12.27 12.31 -4.56
CA ASN A 156 13.56 12.42 -3.87
C ASN A 156 14.34 11.09 -3.90
N GLY A 157 14.20 10.32 -4.99
CA GLY A 157 14.92 9.08 -5.20
C GLY A 157 16.45 9.30 -5.23
N PRO A 158 17.24 8.33 -4.77
CA PRO A 158 18.71 8.45 -4.74
C PRO A 158 19.30 8.66 -6.13
N GLU A 159 18.65 8.17 -7.18
CA GLU A 159 19.06 8.38 -8.57
C GLU A 159 18.94 9.86 -8.98
N PHE A 160 17.86 10.53 -8.58
CA PHE A 160 17.57 11.92 -8.94
C PHE A 160 18.26 12.95 -8.04
N ILE A 161 18.70 12.56 -6.84
CA ILE A 161 19.51 13.42 -5.96
C ILE A 161 21.02 13.26 -6.25
N SER A 162 21.39 12.26 -7.06
CA SER A 162 22.78 11.99 -7.38
C SER A 162 23.48 13.18 -8.05
N LYS A 163 24.80 13.29 -7.82
CA LYS A 163 25.65 14.29 -8.52
C LYS A 163 25.63 14.09 -10.03
N THR A 164 25.57 12.84 -10.49
CA THR A 164 25.56 12.50 -11.92
C THR A 164 24.36 13.14 -12.62
N PHE A 165 23.15 12.92 -12.08
CA PHE A 165 21.93 13.48 -12.64
C PHE A 165 21.88 15.00 -12.49
N THR A 166 22.17 15.52 -11.29
CA THR A 166 22.10 16.97 -11.02
C THR A 166 23.09 17.77 -11.87
N ASN A 167 24.32 17.26 -12.08
CA ASN A 167 25.29 17.91 -12.96
C ASN A 167 24.85 17.90 -14.43
N TRP A 168 24.20 16.83 -14.90
CA TRP A 168 23.67 16.76 -16.26
C TRP A 168 22.54 17.77 -16.47
N CYS A 169 21.59 17.87 -15.54
CA CYS A 169 20.55 18.91 -15.62
C CYS A 169 21.15 20.32 -15.60
N GLN A 170 22.14 20.57 -14.75
CA GLN A 170 22.83 21.86 -14.70
C GLN A 170 23.54 22.22 -16.00
N SER A 171 24.23 21.27 -16.64
CA SER A 171 24.94 21.52 -17.90
C SER A 171 23.99 21.79 -19.07
N LYS A 172 22.77 21.25 -19.00
CA LYS A 172 21.70 21.44 -19.99
C LYS A 172 20.71 22.55 -19.64
N HIS A 173 20.94 23.27 -18.54
CA HIS A 173 20.05 24.33 -18.03
C HIS A 173 18.61 23.87 -17.74
N ILE A 174 18.45 22.63 -17.29
CA ILE A 174 17.16 22.04 -16.93
C ILE A 174 16.92 22.26 -15.42
N GLU A 175 15.79 22.85 -15.06
CA GLU A 175 15.39 23.00 -13.65
C GLU A 175 14.86 21.68 -13.09
N ILE A 176 15.28 21.29 -11.88
CA ILE A 176 14.77 20.09 -11.20
C ILE A 176 13.76 20.50 -10.12
N LYS A 177 12.53 19.99 -10.23
CA LYS A 177 11.44 20.21 -9.27
C LYS A 177 11.16 18.91 -8.51
N TYR A 178 11.79 18.77 -7.35
CA TYR A 178 11.53 17.66 -6.44
C TYR A 178 10.16 17.77 -5.78
N THR A 179 9.44 16.65 -5.68
CA THR A 179 8.18 16.59 -4.94
C THR A 179 8.39 16.71 -3.44
N GLN A 180 7.51 17.45 -2.75
CA GLN A 180 7.62 17.64 -1.30
C GLN A 180 7.33 16.34 -0.52
N PRO A 181 8.16 15.97 0.47
CA PRO A 181 7.90 14.82 1.33
C PRO A 181 6.55 14.93 2.04
N GLY A 182 5.73 13.89 1.98
CA GLY A 182 4.47 13.81 2.74
C GLY A 182 3.23 14.41 2.08
N LYS A 183 3.30 14.82 0.80
CA LYS A 183 2.14 15.25 -0.01
C LYS A 183 2.02 14.44 -1.32
N PRO A 184 1.53 13.19 -1.28
CA PRO A 184 1.26 12.36 -2.47
C PRO A 184 0.12 12.91 -3.36
N MET A 185 -0.29 14.17 -3.18
CA MET A 185 -1.35 14.80 -3.96
C MET A 185 -0.80 15.60 -5.14
N GLN A 186 0.47 16.04 -5.08
CA GLN A 186 1.17 16.60 -6.24
C GLN A 186 1.54 15.53 -7.29
N THR A 187 1.28 14.26 -6.97
CA THR A 187 1.45 13.13 -7.89
C THR A 187 0.11 12.64 -8.48
N VAL A 188 -1.02 13.36 -8.29
CA VAL A 188 -2.33 12.90 -8.77
C VAL A 188 -2.46 12.92 -10.30
N THR A 189 -1.64 13.69 -11.00
CA THR A 189 -1.56 13.60 -12.47
C THR A 189 -0.94 12.30 -12.97
N TRP A 190 -0.35 11.49 -12.10
CA TRP A 190 0.36 10.27 -12.46
C TRP A 190 -0.55 9.06 -12.38
N ASN A 191 -1.15 8.83 -11.22
CA ASN A 191 -1.85 7.58 -10.90
C ASN A 191 -3.13 7.29 -11.71
N ASP A 192 -3.67 8.24 -12.47
CA ASP A 192 -4.86 8.00 -13.28
C ASP A 192 -4.52 7.69 -14.76
N SER A 193 -3.35 8.13 -15.26
CA SER A 193 -2.92 7.95 -16.67
C SER A 193 -1.72 7.01 -16.82
N THR A 194 -0.70 7.13 -15.96
CA THR A 194 0.46 6.22 -15.96
C THR A 194 0.05 4.85 -15.47
N ASP A 195 -0.86 4.78 -14.51
CA ASP A 195 -1.37 3.52 -13.97
C ASP A 195 -2.22 2.76 -15.00
N SER A 196 -2.71 3.40 -16.07
CA SER A 196 -3.42 2.74 -17.18
C SER A 196 -2.47 2.41 -18.35
N ILE A 197 -1.65 3.36 -18.79
CA ILE A 197 -0.69 3.16 -19.90
C ILE A 197 0.41 2.20 -19.47
N ALA A 198 0.99 2.42 -18.29
CA ALA A 198 2.00 1.54 -17.74
C ALA A 198 1.41 0.18 -17.39
N LYS A 199 0.18 0.02 -16.87
CA LYS A 199 -0.45 -1.33 -16.72
C LYS A 199 -0.67 -2.04 -18.05
N THR A 200 -1.10 -1.32 -19.10
CA THR A 200 -1.38 -1.90 -20.42
C THR A 200 -0.09 -2.35 -21.11
N PHE A 201 0.96 -1.52 -21.06
CA PHE A 201 2.30 -1.90 -21.54
C PHE A 201 2.96 -2.96 -20.62
N TRP A 202 2.76 -2.89 -19.30
CA TRP A 202 3.25 -3.86 -18.32
C TRP A 202 2.77 -5.27 -18.58
N MET A 203 1.47 -5.45 -18.83
CA MET A 203 0.93 -6.77 -19.14
C MET A 203 1.63 -7.34 -20.39
N HIS A 204 1.88 -6.50 -21.41
CA HIS A 204 2.52 -6.94 -22.65
C HIS A 204 4.01 -7.26 -22.47
N THR A 205 4.76 -6.43 -21.75
CA THR A 205 6.21 -6.61 -21.55
C THR A 205 6.54 -7.75 -20.58
N ILE A 206 5.75 -7.96 -19.52
CA ILE A 206 5.93 -9.13 -18.64
C ILE A 206 5.54 -10.43 -19.35
N LEU A 207 4.48 -10.42 -20.17
CA LEU A 207 4.13 -11.57 -21.01
C LEU A 207 5.31 -11.95 -21.91
N MET A 208 5.95 -10.98 -22.56
CA MET A 208 7.11 -11.19 -23.44
C MET A 208 8.35 -11.73 -22.70
N ILE A 209 8.58 -11.33 -21.44
CA ILE A 209 9.70 -11.81 -20.63
C ILE A 209 9.43 -13.21 -20.05
N SER A 210 8.16 -13.60 -19.83
CA SER A 210 7.81 -14.93 -19.27
C SER A 210 7.63 -16.04 -20.31
N THR A 211 7.61 -15.72 -21.61
CA THR A 211 7.40 -16.68 -22.70
C THR A 211 8.67 -17.14 -23.42
N ASN A 212 9.87 -16.88 -22.87
CA ASN A 212 11.14 -17.42 -23.37
C ASN A 212 11.84 -18.28 -22.32
#